data_AF-A0A4Q7EQ50-F1
#
_entry.id   AF-A0A4Q7EQ50-F1
#
_cell.length_a   1.000
_cell.length_b   1.000
_cell.length_c   1.000
_cell.angle_alpha   90.00
_cell.angle_beta   90.00
_cell.angle_gamma   90.00
#
_symmetry.space_group_name_H-M   'P 1'
#
loop_
_entity.id
_entity.type
_entity.pdbx_description
1 polymer ?
#
loop_
_entity_poly.entity_id
_entity_poly.type
_entity_poly.pdbx_seq_one_letter_code
_entity_poly.pdbx_strand_id
1 'polypeptide(L)'
;MALNPAAAIGDTVQLLLGGSPLAHPVTHVITAVDVTAGSISLTVTAGDLGADGAKQVTAQFSDAAGNSSMTEALSFTLDTTAPAVTITSAGGPVNQASQTITGTVDVADAGATVTILDGTTAIGTA
;
A
#
# COMPACT_ATOMS: atom_id res chain seq x y z
N MET A 1 11.70 5.06 -9.36
CA MET A 1 12.81 4.08 -9.38
C MET A 1 13.95 4.63 -10.21
N ALA A 2 15.21 4.47 -9.79
CA ALA A 2 16.36 4.91 -10.58
C ALA A 2 16.54 4.02 -11.82
N LEU A 3 16.96 4.61 -12.94
CA LEU A 3 17.30 3.88 -14.15
C LEU A 3 18.64 3.15 -13.97
N ASN A 4 18.73 1.94 -14.51
CA ASN A 4 20.02 1.24 -14.62
C ASN A 4 20.94 2.05 -15.57
N PRO A 5 22.23 2.29 -15.25
CA PRO A 5 23.16 2.96 -16.15
C PRO A 5 23.31 2.32 -17.54
N ALA A 6 22.93 1.05 -17.70
CA ALA A 6 22.90 0.37 -19.00
C ALA A 6 21.58 0.58 -19.79
N ALA A 7 20.56 1.22 -19.20
CA ALA A 7 19.26 1.38 -19.82
C ALA A 7 19.27 2.52 -20.86
N ALA A 8 18.76 2.24 -22.06
CA ALA A 8 18.71 3.15 -23.19
C ALA A 8 17.26 3.49 -23.60
N ILE A 9 17.13 4.52 -24.43
CA ILE A 9 15.84 4.90 -25.01
C ILE A 9 15.34 3.75 -25.90
N GLY A 10 14.10 3.31 -25.68
CA GLY A 10 13.49 2.18 -26.38
C GLY A 10 13.54 0.87 -25.59
N ASP A 11 14.25 0.80 -24.48
CA ASP A 11 14.21 -0.36 -23.57
C ASP A 11 12.85 -0.45 -22.88
N THR A 12 12.43 -1.67 -22.57
CA THR A 12 11.16 -1.92 -21.88
C THR A 12 11.42 -2.24 -20.43
N VAL A 13 10.67 -1.60 -19.54
CA VAL A 13 10.64 -1.93 -18.11
C VAL A 13 9.31 -2.56 -17.78
N GLN A 14 9.33 -3.73 -17.15
CA GLN A 14 8.17 -4.40 -16.60
C GLN A 14 8.26 -4.44 -15.08
N LEU A 15 7.16 -4.17 -14.41
CA LEU A 15 7.05 -4.39 -12.97
C LEU A 15 6.57 -5.82 -12.68
N LEU A 16 7.19 -6.45 -11.69
CA LEU A 16 6.84 -7.79 -11.21
C LEU A 16 6.58 -7.73 -9.70
N LEU A 17 5.60 -8.51 -9.26
CA LEU A 17 5.24 -8.69 -7.86
C LEU A 17 5.56 -10.13 -7.44
N GLY A 18 6.45 -10.29 -6.46
CA GLY A 18 6.94 -11.60 -6.01
C GLY A 18 7.67 -12.37 -7.12
N GLY A 19 8.25 -11.66 -8.11
CA GLY A 19 8.85 -12.27 -9.29
C GLY A 19 7.84 -12.77 -10.33
N SER A 20 6.54 -12.52 -10.14
CA SER A 20 5.49 -12.80 -11.12
C SER A 20 4.96 -11.52 -11.74
N PRO A 21 4.53 -11.52 -13.01
CA PRO A 21 3.84 -10.37 -13.59
C PRO A 21 2.54 -10.08 -12.82
N LEU A 22 2.22 -8.79 -12.67
CA LEU A 22 0.95 -8.35 -12.10
C LEU A 22 -0.23 -8.80 -12.97
N ALA A 23 -1.43 -8.90 -12.37
CA ALA A 23 -2.65 -9.26 -13.10
C ALA A 23 -2.90 -8.35 -14.30
N HIS A 24 -2.67 -7.05 -14.13
CA HIS A 24 -2.50 -6.10 -15.23
C HIS A 24 -1.01 -5.77 -15.39
N PRO A 25 -0.38 -6.14 -16.53
CA PRO A 25 1.04 -5.90 -16.72
C PRO A 25 1.33 -4.39 -16.78
N VAL A 26 2.13 -3.91 -15.82
CA VAL A 26 2.63 -2.54 -15.79
C VAL A 26 3.97 -2.51 -16.54
N THR A 27 3.93 -2.07 -17.79
CA THR A 27 5.12 -1.90 -18.63
C THR A 27 5.29 -0.45 -19.05
N HIS A 28 6.55 -0.02 -19.21
CA HIS A 28 6.90 1.32 -19.68
C HIS A 28 8.09 1.24 -20.61
N VAL A 29 8.04 1.99 -21.71
CA VAL A 29 9.18 2.10 -22.63
C VAL A 29 9.99 3.32 -22.22
N ILE A 30 11.28 3.14 -22.01
CA ILE A 30 12.19 4.21 -21.61
C ILE A 30 12.27 5.25 -22.72
N THR A 31 11.94 6.49 -22.37
CA THR A 31 11.99 7.64 -23.27
C THR A 31 13.20 8.52 -22.98
N ALA A 32 13.46 9.49 -23.86
CA ALA A 32 14.53 10.48 -23.64
C ALA A 32 14.35 11.29 -22.34
N VAL A 33 13.10 11.51 -21.91
CA VAL A 33 12.78 12.22 -20.66
C VAL A 33 13.20 11.39 -19.46
N ASP A 34 12.94 10.09 -19.50
CA ASP A 34 13.28 9.16 -18.41
C ASP A 34 14.80 9.09 -18.23
N VAL A 35 15.55 8.95 -19.33
CA VAL A 35 17.02 8.94 -19.32
C VAL A 35 17.58 10.25 -18.76
N THR A 36 17.00 11.38 -19.16
CA THR A 36 17.40 12.70 -18.65
C THR A 36 17.07 12.87 -17.17
N ALA A 37 15.94 12.32 -16.72
CA ALA A 37 15.52 12.32 -15.32
C ALA A 37 16.24 11.27 -14.46
N GLY A 38 16.94 10.31 -15.08
CA GLY A 38 17.58 9.18 -14.42
C GLY A 38 16.62 8.28 -13.64
N SER A 39 15.30 8.44 -13.83
CA SER A 39 14.28 7.74 -13.05
C SER A 39 12.97 7.61 -13.81
N ILE A 40 12.20 6.58 -13.45
CA ILE A 40 10.84 6.34 -13.95
C ILE A 40 9.87 6.15 -12.79
N SER A 41 8.61 6.51 -13.04
CA SER A 41 7.50 6.34 -12.12
C SER A 41 6.48 5.41 -12.74
N LEU A 42 6.23 4.29 -12.07
CA LEU A 42 5.23 3.30 -12.44
C LEU A 42 4.18 3.29 -11.33
N THR A 43 2.91 3.34 -11.70
CA THR A 43 1.81 3.29 -10.74
C THR A 43 1.18 1.91 -10.80
N VAL A 44 1.01 1.29 -9.64
CA VAL A 44 0.31 0.02 -9.48
C VAL A 44 -0.99 0.26 -8.76
N THR A 45 -2.08 -0.29 -9.29
CA THR A 45 -3.38 -0.25 -8.65
C THR A 45 -3.44 -1.23 -7.48
N ALA A 46 -4.09 -0.86 -6.37
CA ALA A 46 -4.17 -1.73 -5.19
C ALA A 46 -4.75 -3.13 -5.50
N GLY A 47 -5.69 -3.22 -6.45
CA GLY A 47 -6.24 -4.49 -6.92
C GLY A 47 -5.20 -5.43 -7.57
N ASP A 48 -4.14 -4.88 -8.16
CA ASP A 48 -3.06 -5.67 -8.78
C ASP A 48 -2.05 -6.19 -7.75
N LEU A 49 -2.01 -5.58 -6.56
CA LEU A 49 -1.15 -6.04 -5.47
C LEU A 49 -1.72 -7.28 -4.77
N GLY A 50 -3.01 -7.58 -4.93
CA GLY A 50 -3.68 -8.73 -4.31
C GLY A 50 -4.02 -8.52 -2.83
N ALA A 51 -4.19 -9.62 -2.09
CA ALA A 51 -4.57 -9.60 -0.67
C ALA A 51 -3.48 -9.01 0.25
N ASP A 52 -3.85 -8.64 1.47
CA ASP A 52 -2.90 -8.13 2.48
C ASP A 52 -1.75 -9.11 2.77
N GLY A 53 -0.61 -8.55 3.19
CA GLY A 53 0.61 -9.30 3.52
C GLY A 53 1.87 -8.74 2.88
N ALA A 54 2.97 -9.49 3.00
CA ALA A 54 4.26 -9.09 2.47
C ALA A 54 4.25 -9.09 0.93
N LYS A 55 4.73 -7.98 0.36
CA LYS A 55 4.89 -7.71 -1.06
C LYS A 55 6.36 -7.50 -1.35
N GLN A 56 6.79 -8.01 -2.51
CA GLN A 56 8.14 -7.76 -3.03
C GLN A 56 8.00 -7.31 -4.47
N VAL A 57 8.36 -6.06 -4.75
CA VAL A 57 8.25 -5.51 -6.10
C VAL A 57 9.63 -5.44 -6.73
N THR A 58 9.78 -6.03 -7.91
CA THR A 58 11.00 -5.97 -8.73
C THR A 58 10.67 -5.36 -10.07
N ALA A 59 11.62 -4.65 -10.67
CA ALA A 59 11.49 -4.19 -12.04
C ALA A 59 12.47 -4.95 -12.92
N GLN A 60 11.97 -5.49 -14.03
CA GLN A 60 12.76 -6.13 -15.07
C GLN A 60 12.92 -5.16 -16.24
N PHE A 61 14.16 -4.87 -16.58
CA PHE A 61 14.54 -4.15 -17.80
C PHE A 61 14.88 -5.16 -18.87
N SER A 62 14.38 -4.95 -20.08
CA SER A 62 14.76 -5.70 -21.27
C SER A 62 15.08 -4.71 -22.39
N ASP A 63 16.26 -4.88 -23.00
CA ASP A 63 16.68 -4.07 -24.14
C ASP A 63 16.32 -4.73 -25.49
N ALA A 64 16.44 -3.97 -26.57
CA ALA A 64 16.21 -4.46 -27.93
C ALA A 64 17.25 -5.48 -28.41
N ALA A 65 18.40 -5.58 -27.73
CA ALA A 65 19.47 -6.54 -28.04
C ALA A 65 19.27 -7.89 -27.33
N GLY A 66 18.24 -8.02 -26.47
CA GLY A 66 17.91 -9.23 -25.72
C GLY A 66 18.58 -9.33 -24.35
N ASN A 67 19.29 -8.29 -23.88
CA ASN A 67 19.78 -8.27 -22.51
C ASN A 67 18.63 -7.96 -21.56
N SER A 68 18.61 -8.66 -20.43
CA SER A 68 17.65 -8.40 -19.36
C SER A 68 18.37 -8.19 -18.04
N SER A 69 17.86 -7.27 -17.23
CA SER A 69 18.36 -6.97 -15.88
C SER A 69 17.17 -6.83 -14.93
N MET A 70 17.37 -7.11 -13.64
CA MET A 70 16.36 -6.88 -12.61
C MET A 70 16.91 -5.94 -11.53
N THR A 71 16.03 -5.16 -10.92
CA THR A 71 16.35 -4.39 -9.72
C THR A 71 16.31 -5.26 -8.47
N GLU A 72 16.88 -4.74 -7.39
CA GLU A 72 16.59 -5.26 -6.06
C GLU A 72 15.09 -5.25 -5.76
N ALA A 73 14.66 -6.23 -4.97
CA ALA A 73 13.28 -6.35 -4.53
C ALA A 73 12.97 -5.30 -3.48
N LEU A 74 11.96 -4.47 -3.76
CA LEU A 74 11.40 -3.55 -2.78
C LEU A 74 10.36 -4.30 -1.94
N SER A 75 10.71 -4.57 -0.69
CA SER A 75 9.85 -5.26 0.27
C SER A 75 8.97 -4.27 1.04
N PHE A 76 7.66 -4.50 1.05
CA PHE A 76 6.72 -3.75 1.88
C PHE A 76 5.55 -4.64 2.31
N THR A 77 4.79 -4.23 3.32
CA THR A 77 3.57 -4.93 3.74
C THR A 77 2.37 -4.15 3.24
N LEU A 78 1.49 -4.82 2.50
CA LEU A 78 0.18 -4.28 2.16
C LEU A 78 -0.79 -4.61 3.29
N ASP A 79 -1.44 -3.59 3.82
CA ASP A 79 -2.51 -3.71 4.80
C ASP A 79 -3.65 -2.79 4.38
N THR A 80 -4.77 -3.39 3.99
CA THR A 80 -6.00 -2.71 3.57
C THR A 80 -7.17 -3.05 4.49
N THR A 81 -6.90 -3.83 5.54
CA THR A 81 -7.90 -4.20 6.54
C THR A 81 -8.19 -2.98 7.39
N ALA A 82 -9.45 -2.54 7.38
CA ALA A 82 -9.87 -1.42 8.22
C ALA A 82 -9.99 -1.86 9.68
N PRO A 83 -9.68 -0.97 10.64
CA PRO A 83 -9.83 -1.26 12.05
C PRO A 83 -11.28 -1.58 12.41
N ALA A 84 -11.50 -2.70 13.08
CA ALA A 84 -12.79 -3.08 13.61
C ALA A 84 -12.92 -2.62 15.08
N VAL A 85 -13.81 -1.66 15.34
CA VAL A 85 -14.10 -1.18 16.70
C VAL A 85 -15.51 -1.60 17.08
N THR A 86 -15.64 -2.31 18.20
CA THR A 86 -16.96 -2.65 18.76
C THR A 86 -17.17 -1.95 20.08
N ILE A 87 -18.25 -1.18 20.20
CA ILE A 87 -18.71 -0.60 21.47
C ILE A 87 -19.56 -1.66 22.18
N THR A 88 -19.15 -2.05 23.38
CA THR A 88 -19.83 -3.08 24.19
C THR A 88 -20.65 -2.48 25.32
N SER A 89 -20.62 -1.15 25.50
CA SER A 89 -21.43 -0.47 26.50
C SER A 89 -22.92 -0.69 26.20
N ALA A 90 -23.64 -1.30 27.14
CA ALA A 90 -25.07 -1.48 27.07
C ALA A 90 -25.74 -0.11 27.24
N GLY A 91 -25.98 0.59 26.13
CA GLY A 91 -26.68 1.87 26.14
C GLY A 91 -28.04 1.78 26.85
N GLY A 92 -28.51 2.89 27.40
CA GLY A 92 -29.78 2.97 28.10
C GLY A 92 -29.96 4.28 28.86
N PRO A 93 -31.18 4.58 29.36
CA PRO A 93 -31.40 5.75 30.21
C PRO A 93 -30.65 5.56 31.53
N VAL A 94 -29.74 6.49 31.82
CA VAL A 94 -29.01 6.54 33.10
C VAL A 94 -29.29 7.87 33.80
N ASN A 95 -29.24 7.87 35.12
CA ASN A 95 -29.32 9.08 35.96
C ASN A 95 -27.95 9.48 36.55
N GLN A 96 -26.87 8.85 36.08
CA GLN A 96 -25.50 9.11 36.53
C GLN A 96 -24.83 10.13 35.59
N ALA A 97 -24.13 11.12 36.16
CA ALA A 97 -23.43 12.15 35.39
C ALA A 97 -22.17 11.63 34.65
N SER A 98 -21.65 10.46 35.05
CA SER A 98 -20.49 9.82 34.41
C SER A 98 -20.90 8.46 33.87
N GLN A 99 -20.48 8.18 32.64
CA GLN A 99 -20.68 6.90 31.97
C GLN A 99 -19.34 6.38 31.46
N THR A 100 -19.10 5.10 31.69
CA THR A 100 -17.94 4.42 31.10
C THR A 100 -18.36 3.79 29.79
N ILE A 101 -17.72 4.20 28.70
CA ILE A 101 -17.85 3.54 27.40
C ILE A 101 -16.69 2.56 27.26
N THR A 102 -17.02 1.28 27.13
CA THR A 102 -16.04 0.23 26.83
C THR A 102 -16.17 -0.21 25.38
N GLY A 103 -15.05 -0.51 24.77
CA GLY A 103 -14.99 -1.11 23.46
C GLY A 103 -13.71 -1.92 23.30
N THR A 104 -13.68 -2.75 22.27
CA THR A 104 -12.49 -3.53 21.89
C THR A 104 -12.09 -3.18 20.48
N VAL A 105 -10.77 -3.11 20.27
CA VAL A 105 -10.11 -2.99 18.98
C VAL A 105 -9.37 -4.31 18.74
N ASP A 106 -9.29 -4.76 17.49
CA ASP A 106 -8.54 -5.98 17.15
C ASP A 106 -7.03 -5.77 17.44
N VAL A 107 -6.32 -6.87 17.74
CA VAL A 107 -4.88 -6.85 18.00
C VAL A 107 -4.08 -6.42 16.76
N ALA A 108 -4.62 -6.66 15.56
CA ALA A 108 -4.03 -6.18 14.31
C ALA A 108 -3.98 -4.64 14.23
N ASP A 109 -4.87 -3.95 14.93
CA ASP A 109 -5.04 -2.51 14.92
C ASP A 109 -4.49 -1.84 16.19
N ALA A 110 -3.55 -2.50 16.87
CA ALA A 110 -2.90 -1.95 18.06
C ALA A 110 -2.22 -0.60 17.74
N GLY A 111 -2.78 0.49 18.27
CA GLY A 111 -2.34 1.86 18.00
C GLY A 111 -3.29 2.69 17.14
N ALA A 112 -4.40 2.12 16.64
CA ALA A 112 -5.47 2.89 16.04
C ALA A 112 -6.14 3.80 17.07
N THR A 113 -6.39 5.06 16.69
CA THR A 113 -7.11 6.02 17.55
C THR A 113 -8.61 5.81 17.41
N VAL A 114 -9.28 5.49 18.52
CA VAL A 114 -10.73 5.37 18.55
C VAL A 114 -11.32 6.70 18.98
N THR A 115 -12.12 7.33 18.12
CA THR A 115 -12.88 8.53 18.50
C THR A 115 -14.30 8.14 18.88
N ILE A 116 -14.73 8.50 20.09
CA ILE A 116 -16.09 8.31 20.57
C ILE A 116 -16.89 9.58 20.23
N LEU A 117 -18.03 9.40 19.57
CA LEU A 117 -18.93 10.49 19.19
C LEU A 117 -20.29 10.36 19.92
N ASP A 118 -20.83 11.50 20.35
CA ASP A 118 -22.24 11.68 20.70
C ASP A 118 -22.92 12.43 19.55
N GLY A 119 -23.70 11.71 18.76
CA GLY A 119 -24.21 12.19 17.46
C GLY A 119 -23.06 12.49 16.50
N THR A 120 -22.78 13.77 16.26
CA THR A 120 -21.67 14.25 15.43
C THR A 120 -20.52 14.85 16.23
N THR A 121 -20.64 14.93 17.55
CA THR A 121 -19.65 15.60 18.42
C THR A 121 -18.70 14.58 19.00
N ALA A 122 -17.40 14.73 18.78
CA ALA A 122 -16.40 13.91 19.45
C ALA A 122 -16.40 14.22 20.97
N ILE A 123 -16.64 13.18 21.77
CA ILE A 123 -16.69 13.26 23.24
C ILE A 123 -15.50 12.59 23.91
N GLY A 124 -14.64 11.89 23.15
CA GLY A 124 -13.40 11.34 23.65
C GLY A 124 -12.59 10.62 22.58
N THR A 125 -11.32 10.37 22.88
CA THR A 125 -10.43 9.53 22.06
C THR A 125 -9.72 8.54 22.97
N ALA A 126 -9.52 7.31 22.49
CA ALA A 126 -8.73 6.27 23.14
C ALA A 126 -7.62 5.78 22.22
#